data_AF-A0A261KP40-F1
#
_entry.id   AF-A0A261KP40-F1
#
_cell.length_a   1.000
_cell.length_b   1.000
_cell.length_c   1.000
_cell.angle_alpha   90.00
_cell.angle_beta   90.00
_cell.angle_gamma   90.00
#
_symmetry.space_group_name_H-M   'P 1'
#
loop_
_entity.id
_entity.type
_entity.pdbx_description
1 polymer ?
#
loop_
_entity_poly.entity_id
_entity_poly.type
_entity_poly.pdbx_seq_one_letter_code
_entity_poly.pdbx_strand_id
1 'polypeptide(L)' 'MRQANLEKADLSWADLYQAYLEKAKLNGANLSNANLNQAKLEETDLCGATLPNGKKGDC' A
#
# COMPACT_ATOMS: atom_id res chain seq x y z
N MET A 1 -4.79 2.39 -10.83
CA MET A 1 -3.80 1.96 -11.84
C MET A 1 -3.57 0.49 -11.61
N ARG A 2 -3.81 -0.41 -12.57
CA ARG A 2 -3.52 -1.84 -12.33
C ARG A 2 -2.01 -2.03 -12.52
N GLN A 3 -1.33 -2.62 -11.55
CA GLN A 3 0.12 -2.89 -11.58
C GLN A 3 1.04 -1.64 -11.51
N ALA A 4 0.86 -0.80 -10.49
CA ALA A 4 1.82 0.26 -10.19
C ALA A 4 3.06 -0.30 -9.48
N ASN A 5 4.26 0.17 -9.85
CA ASN A 5 5.47 -0.06 -9.07
C ASN A 5 5.65 1.11 -8.09
N LEU A 6 5.39 0.84 -6.81
CA LEU A 6 5.47 1.78 -5.69
C LEU A 6 6.41 1.22 -4.60
N GLU A 7 7.37 0.37 -4.99
CA GLU A 7 8.35 -0.19 -4.07
C GLU A 7 9.10 0.94 -3.35
N LYS A 8 9.14 0.87 -2.01
CA LYS A 8 9.77 1.86 -1.12
C LYS A 8 9.25 3.30 -1.28
N ALA A 9 8.09 3.49 -1.90
CA ALA A 9 7.47 4.80 -2.02
C ALA A 9 7.04 5.33 -0.64
N ASP A 10 7.16 6.64 -0.43
CA ASP A 10 6.53 7.31 0.70
C ASP A 10 5.10 7.69 0.34
N LEU A 11 4.15 6.93 0.88
CA LEU A 11 2.70 7.14 0.75
C LEU A 11 2.11 7.48 2.13
N SER A 12 2.93 7.97 3.05
CA SER A 12 2.44 8.36 4.36
C SER A 12 1.43 9.49 4.22
N TRP A 13 0.33 9.40 4.97
CA TRP A 13 -0.81 10.32 4.89
C TRP A 13 -1.52 10.40 3.54
N ALA A 14 -1.23 9.50 2.60
CA ALA A 14 -1.92 9.49 1.31
C ALA A 14 -3.40 9.12 1.46
N ASP A 15 -4.28 9.84 0.76
CA ASP A 15 -5.67 9.43 0.62
C ASP A 15 -5.80 8.43 -0.53
N LEU A 16 -5.98 7.16 -0.17
CA LEU A 16 -6.12 6.04 -1.09
C LEU A 16 -7.54 5.44 -0.99
N TYR A 17 -8.52 6.24 -0.56
CA TYR A 17 -9.92 5.83 -0.50
C TYR A 17 -10.38 5.33 -1.88
N GLN A 18 -10.90 4.10 -1.91
CA GLN A 18 -11.32 3.42 -3.15
C GLN A 18 -10.22 3.29 -4.23
N ALA A 19 -8.94 3.40 -3.86
CA ALA A 19 -7.84 3.28 -4.81
C ALA A 19 -7.78 1.86 -5.41
N TYR A 20 -7.57 1.81 -6.72
CA TYR A 20 -7.30 0.58 -7.47
C TYR A 20 -5.80 0.28 -7.44
N LEU A 21 -5.39 -0.57 -6.51
CA LEU A 21 -4.00 -1.00 -6.27
C LEU A 21 -3.82 -2.50 -6.55
N GLU A 22 -4.77 -3.14 -7.24
CA GLU A 22 -4.68 -4.58 -7.54
C GLU A 22 -3.36 -4.89 -8.27
N LYS A 23 -2.64 -5.91 -7.78
CA LYS A 23 -1.33 -6.35 -8.27
C LYS A 23 -0.23 -5.26 -8.21
N ALA A 24 -0.41 -4.21 -7.41
CA ALA A 24 0.65 -3.21 -7.21
C ALA A 24 1.81 -3.79 -6.40
N LYS A 25 3.02 -3.28 -6.65
CA LYS A 25 4.19 -3.60 -5.83
C LYS A 25 4.40 -2.49 -4.82
N LEU A 26 4.15 -2.79 -3.55
CA LEU A 26 4.31 -1.87 -2.42
C LEU A 26 5.38 -2.38 -1.44
N ASN A 27 6.28 -3.26 -1.88
CA ASN A 27 7.37 -3.77 -1.05
C ASN A 27 8.14 -2.64 -0.37
N GLY A 28 8.19 -2.66 0.96
CA GLY A 28 8.86 -1.63 1.75
C GLY A 28 8.27 -0.22 1.65
N ALA A 29 7.10 -0.02 1.05
CA ALA A 29 6.43 1.28 0.98
C ALA A 29 5.98 1.75 2.36
N ASN A 30 5.97 3.06 2.58
CA ASN A 30 5.46 3.66 3.81
C ASN A 30 4.01 4.09 3.61
N LEU A 31 3.04 3.35 4.17
CA LEU A 31 1.61 3.69 4.18
C LEU A 31 1.16 4.19 5.58
N SER A 32 2.08 4.67 6.41
CA SER A 32 1.74 5.20 7.75
C SER A 32 0.69 6.30 7.64
N ASN A 33 -0.41 6.17 8.39
CA ASN A 33 -1.56 7.10 8.33
C ASN A 33 -2.25 7.22 6.97
N ALA A 34 -1.98 6.34 6.00
CA ALA A 34 -2.68 6.36 4.72
C ALA A 34 -4.13 5.87 4.86
N ASN A 35 -5.05 6.50 4.14
CA ASN A 35 -6.45 6.08 4.11
C ASN A 35 -6.64 4.98 3.06
N LEU A 36 -6.59 3.71 3.47
CA LEU A 36 -6.82 2.56 2.59
C LEU A 36 -8.29 2.08 2.61
N ASN A 37 -9.23 2.88 3.12
CA ASN A 37 -10.63 2.46 3.19
C ASN A 37 -11.18 2.16 1.79
N GLN A 38 -11.78 0.98 1.62
CA GLN A 38 -12.29 0.48 0.35
C GLN A 38 -11.26 0.38 -0.79
N ALA A 39 -9.96 0.50 -0.50
CA ALA A 39 -8.91 0.27 -1.48
C ALA A 39 -8.91 -1.19 -1.92
N LYS A 40 -8.69 -1.41 -3.21
CA LYS A 40 -8.57 -2.73 -3.81
C LYS A 40 -7.11 -3.15 -3.78
N LEU A 41 -6.79 -4.08 -2.88
CA LEU A 41 -5.42 -4.55 -2.60
C LEU A 41 -5.22 -6.02 -2.98
N GLU A 42 -6.12 -6.60 -3.77
CA GLU A 42 -6.02 -7.97 -4.24
C GLU A 42 -4.69 -8.21 -4.97
N GLU A 43 -3.99 -9.29 -4.59
CA GLU A 43 -2.66 -9.65 -5.12
C GLU A 43 -1.59 -8.54 -4.98
N THR A 44 -1.77 -7.58 -4.08
CA THR A 44 -0.77 -6.52 -3.83
C THR A 44 0.37 -7.08 -3.00
N ASP A 45 1.60 -6.79 -3.41
CA ASP A 45 2.78 -7.16 -2.65
C ASP A 45 3.10 -6.09 -1.60
N LEU A 46 2.85 -6.40 -0.34
CA LEU A 46 3.05 -5.52 0.81
C LEU A 46 4.23 -5.96 1.68
N CYS A 47 5.07 -6.90 1.23
CA CYS A 47 6.17 -7.42 2.04
C CYS A 47 7.09 -6.27 2.51
N GLY A 48 7.23 -6.15 3.84
CA GLY A 48 8.00 -5.10 4.49
C GLY A 48 7.39 -3.69 4.45
N ALA A 49 6.23 -3.47 3.83
CA ALA A 49 5.55 -2.18 3.80
C ALA A 49 5.07 -1.77 5.20
N THR A 50 5.13 -0.49 5.58
CA THR A 50 4.50 -0.03 6.82
C THR A 50 3.04 0.28 6.57
N LEU A 51 2.12 -0.48 7.15
CA LEU A 51 0.67 -0.32 7.03
C LEU A 51 0.15 0.89 7.83
N PRO A 52 -1.07 1.38 7.57
CA PRO A 52 -1.64 2.53 8.29
C PRO A 52 -1.73 2.35 9.80
N ASN A 53 -1.82 1.11 10.28
CA ASN A 53 -1.84 0.75 11.70
C ASN A 53 -0.42 0.62 12.31
N GLY A 54 0.62 0.99 11.58
CA GLY A 54 2.03 0.90 11.98
C GLY A 54 2.63 -0.51 11.93
N LYS A 55 1.86 -1.55 11.56
CA LYS A 55 2.41 -2.90 11.36
C LYS A 55 3.22 -2.95 10.08
N LYS A 56 4.23 -3.82 10.03
CA LYS A 56 4.87 -4.17 8.77
C LYS A 56 4.02 -5.22 8.04
N GLY A 57 3.96 -5.12 6.72
CA GLY A 57 3.37 -6.13 5.86
C GLY A 57 4.25 -7.37 5.87
N ASP A 58 3.58 -8.50 6.05
CA ASP A 58 4.22 -9.79 6.16
C ASP A 58 4.67 -10.29 4.78
N CYS A 59 5.65 -11.18 4.83
CA CYS A 59 6.11 -12.03 3.74
C CYS A 59 5.84 -13.47 4.22
#